data_AF-A0A2A2FJ19-F1
#
_entry.id   AF-A0A2A2FJ19-F1
#
_cell.length_a   1.000
_cell.length_b   1.000
_cell.length_c   1.000
_cell.angle_alpha   90.00
_cell.angle_beta   90.00
_cell.angle_gamma   90.00
#
_symmetry.space_group_name_H-M   'P 1'
#
loop_
_entity.id
_entity.type
_entity.pdbx_description
1 polymer ?
#
loop_
_entity_poly.entity_id
_entity_poly.type
_entity_poly.pdbx_seq_one_letter_code
_entity_poly.pdbx_strand_id
1 'polypeptide(L)'
;MSDDRRSVKTYVPKDQKAIWQDHADELGMSQSEFVRTMVQAGRRGFSIEGDENPVEPDPSGSDPGGNNLERRVEAALADGVLSWEELVDAVFDDFEGRLEDALDALQDRNRVRYNGREGGYTLIDE
;
A
#
# COMPACT_ATOMS: atom_id res chain seq x y z
N MET A 1 -11.43 33.33 14.57
CA MET A 1 -10.14 32.74 14.19
C MET A 1 -10.13 32.65 12.69
N SER A 2 -9.18 33.30 12.02
CA SER A 2 -9.21 33.49 10.57
C SER A 2 -9.00 32.16 9.86
N ASP A 3 -10.01 31.73 9.11
CA ASP A 3 -9.98 30.51 8.31
C ASP A 3 -9.14 30.77 7.05
N ASP A 4 -7.81 30.69 7.16
CA ASP A 4 -6.86 30.95 6.06
C ASP A 4 -6.82 29.75 5.08
N ARG A 5 -7.97 29.43 4.48
CA ARG A 5 -8.07 28.39 3.45
C ARG A 5 -7.64 28.97 2.10
N ARG A 6 -6.73 28.28 1.42
CA ARG A 6 -6.31 28.62 0.05
C ARG A 6 -6.80 27.55 -0.91
N SER A 7 -7.37 27.97 -2.04
CA SER A 7 -7.87 27.05 -3.06
C SER A 7 -6.70 26.41 -3.81
N VAL A 8 -6.70 25.07 -3.89
CA VAL A 8 -5.77 24.30 -4.72
C VAL A 8 -6.51 23.85 -5.97
N LYS A 9 -5.89 23.98 -7.14
CA LYS A 9 -6.41 23.48 -8.42
C LYS A 9 -5.48 22.41 -8.95
N THR A 10 -6.06 21.29 -9.38
CA THR A 10 -5.35 20.20 -10.03
C THR A 10 -6.24 19.59 -11.13
N TYR A 11 -5.64 18.78 -11.99
CA TYR A 11 -6.33 18.05 -13.05
C TYR A 11 -6.41 16.58 -12.68
N VAL A 12 -7.58 15.99 -12.88
CA VAL A 12 -7.86 14.58 -12.64
C VAL A 12 -8.71 14.02 -13.76
N PRO A 13 -8.59 12.73 -14.11
CA PRO A 13 -9.49 12.08 -15.05
C PRO A 13 -10.96 12.28 -14.64
N LYS A 14 -11.84 12.42 -15.65
CA LYS A 14 -13.27 12.71 -15.43
C LYS A 14 -13.95 11.63 -14.58
N ASP A 15 -13.64 10.37 -14.86
CA ASP A 15 -14.25 9.22 -14.17
C ASP A 15 -13.80 9.16 -12.71
N GLN A 16 -12.53 9.45 -12.46
CA GLN A 16 -11.98 9.53 -11.10
C GLN A 16 -12.68 10.61 -10.25
N LYS A 17 -12.97 11.76 -10.86
CA LYS A 17 -13.69 12.84 -10.20
C LYS A 17 -15.14 12.45 -9.87
N ALA A 18 -15.79 11.68 -10.74
CA ALA A 18 -17.15 11.19 -10.51
C ALA A 18 -17.18 10.23 -9.31
N ILE A 19 -16.26 9.27 -9.26
CA ILE A 19 -16.14 8.33 -8.14
C ILE A 19 -15.95 9.08 -6.80
N TRP A 20 -15.11 10.12 -6.76
CA TRP A 20 -14.94 10.92 -5.55
C TRP A 20 -16.18 11.71 -5.14
N GLN A 21 -16.98 12.14 -6.11
CA GLN A 21 -18.25 12.82 -5.83
C GLN A 21 -19.23 11.83 -5.19
N ASP A 22 -19.38 10.64 -5.78
CA ASP A 22 -20.27 9.61 -5.27
C ASP A 22 -19.90 9.20 -3.84
N HIS A 23 -18.61 8.99 -3.55
CA HIS A 23 -18.14 8.67 -2.20
C HIS A 23 -18.32 9.84 -1.22
N ALA A 24 -18.14 11.08 -1.67
CA ALA A 24 -18.38 12.25 -0.82
C ALA A 24 -19.88 12.34 -0.44
N ASP A 25 -20.77 12.06 -1.39
CA ASP A 25 -22.21 12.03 -1.17
C ASP A 25 -22.62 10.89 -0.22
N GLU A 26 -22.04 9.70 -0.38
CA GLU A 26 -22.23 8.55 0.53
C GLU A 26 -21.83 8.88 1.98
N LEU A 27 -20.74 9.63 2.14
CA LEU A 27 -20.23 10.05 3.45
C LEU A 27 -20.84 11.38 3.95
N GLY A 28 -21.77 11.98 3.20
CA GLY A 28 -22.45 13.23 3.57
C GLY A 28 -21.52 14.44 3.68
N MET A 29 -20.42 14.46 2.93
CA MET A 29 -19.40 15.50 2.99
C MET A 29 -19.20 16.23 1.66
N SER A 30 -18.59 17.41 1.70
CA SER A 30 -18.24 18.12 0.48
C SER A 30 -17.10 17.42 -0.27
N GLN A 31 -17.07 17.54 -1.60
CA GLN A 31 -15.98 16.98 -2.41
C GLN A 31 -14.59 17.47 -1.96
N SER A 32 -14.46 18.73 -1.55
CA SER A 32 -13.18 19.26 -1.05
C SER A 32 -12.78 18.66 0.30
N GLU A 33 -13.75 18.33 1.15
CA GLU A 33 -13.52 17.68 2.45
C GLU A 33 -13.17 16.20 2.29
N PHE A 34 -13.83 15.52 1.34
CA PHE A 34 -13.47 14.17 0.95
C PHE A 34 -12.02 14.11 0.45
N VAL A 35 -11.66 14.95 -0.52
CA VAL A 35 -10.28 15.02 -1.04
C VAL A 35 -9.29 15.38 0.06
N ARG A 36 -9.61 16.33 0.94
CA ARG A 36 -8.75 16.66 2.09
C ARG A 36 -8.52 15.45 2.99
N THR A 37 -9.57 14.71 3.31
CA THR A 37 -9.51 13.51 4.17
C THR A 37 -8.68 12.40 3.54
N MET A 38 -8.89 12.13 2.24
CA MET A 38 -8.11 11.15 1.49
C MET A 38 -6.63 11.54 1.39
N VAL A 39 -6.33 12.83 1.13
CA VAL A 39 -4.94 13.33 1.10
C VAL A 39 -4.30 13.25 2.48
N GLN A 40 -5.04 13.56 3.55
CA GLN A 40 -4.55 13.42 4.92
C GLN A 40 -4.30 11.95 5.29
N ALA A 41 -5.19 11.04 4.91
CA ALA A 41 -5.01 9.60 5.13
C ALA A 41 -3.83 9.05 4.32
N GLY A 42 -3.72 9.40 3.04
CA GLY A 42 -2.56 9.06 2.22
C GLY A 42 -1.27 9.64 2.79
N ARG A 43 -1.28 10.90 3.25
CA ARG A 43 -0.14 11.50 3.94
C ARG A 43 0.21 10.82 5.26
N ARG A 44 -0.75 10.27 6.01
CA ARG A 44 -0.46 9.46 7.21
C ARG A 44 0.22 8.14 6.83
N GLY A 45 -0.17 7.53 5.70
CA GLY A 45 0.56 6.41 5.12
C GLY A 45 1.99 6.76 4.68
N PHE A 46 2.25 8.02 4.31
CA PHE A 46 3.56 8.53 3.90
C PHE A 46 4.34 9.30 4.98
N SER A 47 3.77 9.60 6.16
CA SER A 47 4.45 10.33 7.23
C SER A 47 5.09 9.33 8.17
N ILE A 48 6.34 9.00 7.84
CA ILE A 48 7.30 8.44 8.80
C ILE A 48 7.63 9.58 9.77
N GLU A 49 7.56 9.32 11.08
CA GLU A 49 7.84 10.22 12.23
C GLU A 49 6.63 10.92 12.91
N GLY A 50 6.16 10.30 14.01
CA GLY A 50 5.88 10.92 15.32
C GLY A 50 4.64 11.81 15.50
N ASP A 51 3.53 11.23 16.03
CA ASP A 51 2.89 11.64 17.30
C ASP A 51 1.50 10.98 17.51
N GLU A 52 1.46 10.06 18.49
CA GLU A 52 0.40 9.76 19.48
C GLU A 52 -1.12 9.82 19.11
N ASN A 53 -1.70 8.70 18.65
CA ASN A 53 -2.61 7.81 19.42
C ASN A 53 -3.37 6.82 18.50
N PRO A 54 -3.49 5.53 18.88
CA PRO A 54 -4.06 4.48 18.06
C PRO A 54 -5.58 4.43 18.17
N VAL A 55 -6.27 4.33 17.03
CA VAL A 55 -7.59 3.69 16.96
C VAL A 55 -7.51 2.66 15.85
N GLU A 56 -7.40 1.38 16.26
CA GLU A 56 -7.53 0.24 15.35
C GLU A 56 -8.87 0.31 14.60
N PRO A 57 -8.85 -0.13 13.33
CA PRO A 57 -9.39 -1.47 13.11
C PRO A 57 -8.47 -2.32 12.24
N ASP A 58 -8.04 -3.46 12.77
CA ASP A 58 -7.90 -4.71 11.98
C ASP A 58 -9.34 -5.26 11.79
N PRO A 59 -9.71 -6.05 10.75
CA PRO A 59 -8.82 -6.72 9.81
C PRO A 59 -9.27 -6.76 8.33
N SER A 60 -8.31 -7.11 7.48
CA SER A 60 -8.50 -7.41 6.04
C SER A 60 -8.81 -6.21 5.13
N GLY A 61 -7.80 -5.72 4.43
CA GLY A 61 -8.02 -5.01 3.17
C GLY A 61 -6.93 -4.02 2.78
N SER A 62 -5.87 -4.54 2.17
CA SER A 62 -5.07 -3.81 1.17
C SER A 62 -4.28 -2.60 1.66
N ASP A 63 -3.02 -2.83 2.05
CA ASP A 63 -1.95 -1.88 1.73
C ASP A 63 -0.83 -2.60 0.94
N PRO A 64 -1.04 -2.89 -0.36
CA PRO A 64 -0.04 -3.52 -1.20
C PRO A 64 0.66 -2.45 -2.04
N GLY A 65 1.90 -2.12 -1.69
CA GLY A 65 2.90 -1.76 -2.70
C GLY A 65 3.55 -0.38 -2.66
N GLY A 66 3.31 0.45 -1.64
CA GLY A 66 4.04 1.71 -1.45
C GLY A 66 5.14 1.60 -0.41
N ASN A 67 4.74 1.71 0.86
CA ASN A 67 5.62 1.94 2.02
C ASN A 67 6.52 0.78 2.47
N ASN A 68 6.56 -0.31 1.69
CA ASN A 68 7.32 -1.50 2.06
C ASN A 68 8.73 -1.47 1.47
N LEU A 69 8.91 -0.91 0.27
CA LEU A 69 10.24 -0.87 -0.33
C LEU A 69 11.17 0.09 0.42
N GLU A 70 10.72 1.30 0.77
CA GLU A 70 11.55 2.24 1.53
C GLU A 70 11.94 1.65 2.89
N ARG A 71 10.99 1.05 3.61
CA ARG A 71 11.27 0.40 4.91
C ARG A 71 12.24 -0.76 4.79
N ARG A 72 12.18 -1.54 3.70
CA ARG A 72 13.13 -2.63 3.43
C ARG A 72 14.53 -2.09 3.14
N VAL A 73 14.63 -1.03 2.34
CA VAL A 73 15.91 -0.36 2.06
C VAL A 73 16.50 0.20 3.37
N GLU A 74 15.69 0.85 4.20
CA GLU A 74 16.11 1.33 5.52
C GLU A 74 16.55 0.18 6.44
N ALA A 75 15.82 -0.94 6.46
CA ALA A 75 16.18 -2.12 7.25
C ALA A 75 17.48 -2.76 6.78
N ALA A 76 17.68 -2.90 5.46
CA ALA A 76 18.91 -3.44 4.89
C ALA A 76 20.13 -2.56 5.20
N LEU A 77 19.93 -1.24 5.26
CA LEU A 77 20.98 -0.27 5.59
C LEU A 77 21.16 -0.04 7.10
N ALA A 78 20.32 -0.63 7.96
CA ALA A 78 20.39 -0.45 9.40
C ALA A 78 21.70 -0.98 10.00
N ASP A 79 22.25 -2.05 9.42
CA ASP A 79 23.48 -2.71 9.87
C ASP A 79 24.75 -2.17 9.20
N GLY A 80 24.63 -1.26 8.22
CA GLY A 80 25.78 -0.61 7.59
C GLY A 80 25.56 -0.14 6.16
N VAL A 81 26.66 0.33 5.56
CA VAL A 81 26.68 0.77 4.16
C VAL A 81 26.75 -0.46 3.26
N LEU A 82 25.79 -0.56 2.34
CA LEU A 82 25.77 -1.57 1.28
C LEU A 82 26.09 -0.93 -0.08
N SER A 83 26.78 -1.68 -0.93
CA SER A 83 26.85 -1.36 -2.35
C SER A 83 25.48 -1.55 -3.02
N TRP A 84 25.34 -1.06 -4.26
CA TRP A 84 24.10 -1.23 -5.02
C TRP A 84 23.71 -2.70 -5.18
N GLU A 85 24.68 -3.57 -5.49
CA GLU A 85 24.42 -5.02 -5.68
C GLU A 85 23.99 -5.67 -4.36
N GLU A 86 24.70 -5.40 -3.26
CA GLU A 86 24.34 -5.93 -1.94
C GLU A 86 22.97 -5.45 -1.45
N LEU A 87 22.60 -4.19 -1.76
CA LEU A 87 21.28 -3.65 -1.40
C LEU A 87 20.16 -4.30 -2.22
N VAL A 88 20.40 -4.54 -3.52
CA VAL A 88 19.44 -5.25 -4.37
C VAL A 88 19.24 -6.67 -3.85
N ASP A 89 20.32 -7.39 -3.55
CA ASP A 89 20.25 -8.75 -3.03
C ASP A 89 19.49 -8.80 -1.70
N ALA A 90 19.82 -7.91 -0.75
CA ALA A 90 19.15 -7.87 0.54
C ALA A 90 17.63 -7.57 0.44
N VAL A 91 17.24 -6.65 -0.44
CA VAL A 91 15.82 -6.31 -0.65
C VAL A 91 15.09 -7.41 -1.41
N PHE A 92 15.76 -8.08 -2.35
CA PHE A 92 15.16 -9.12 -3.18
C PHE A 92 14.99 -10.44 -2.40
N ASP A 93 15.95 -10.83 -1.56
CA ASP A 93 15.86 -12.02 -0.69
C ASP A 93 14.65 -11.94 0.26
N ASP A 94 14.45 -10.77 0.88
CA ASP A 94 13.27 -10.50 1.74
C ASP A 94 11.94 -10.47 0.93
N PHE A 95 11.99 -10.20 -0.38
CA PHE A 95 10.85 -10.33 -1.27
C PHE A 95 10.58 -11.80 -1.63
N GLU A 96 11.61 -12.58 -1.93
CA GLU A 96 11.51 -14.01 -2.24
C GLU A 96 10.84 -14.78 -1.09
N GLY A 97 11.28 -14.56 0.16
CA GLY A 97 10.66 -15.21 1.32
C GLY A 97 9.17 -14.86 1.49
N ARG A 98 8.78 -13.59 1.30
CA ARG A 98 7.35 -13.21 1.36
C ARG A 98 6.53 -13.78 0.21
N LEU A 99 7.13 -13.91 -0.97
CA LEU A 99 6.48 -14.54 -2.10
C LEU A 99 6.23 -16.03 -1.81
N GLU A 100 7.20 -16.72 -1.21
CA GLU A 100 7.06 -18.10 -0.75
C GLU A 100 5.91 -18.23 0.27
N ASP A 101 5.92 -17.42 1.33
CA ASP A 101 4.85 -17.41 2.35
C ASP A 101 3.45 -17.16 1.73
N ALA A 102 3.37 -16.22 0.80
CA ALA A 102 2.11 -15.89 0.12
C ALA A 102 1.62 -17.04 -0.76
N LEU A 103 2.53 -17.72 -1.47
CA LEU A 103 2.21 -18.88 -2.30
C LEU A 103 1.75 -20.06 -1.43
N ASP A 104 2.42 -20.32 -0.32
CA ASP A 104 2.03 -21.36 0.64
C ASP A 104 0.63 -21.09 1.20
N ALA A 105 0.35 -19.87 1.67
CA ALA A 105 -0.97 -19.49 2.15
C ALA A 105 -2.06 -19.58 1.07
N LEU A 106 -1.73 -19.38 -0.21
CA LEU A 106 -2.67 -19.57 -1.32
C LEU A 106 -2.89 -21.04 -1.66
N GLN A 107 -1.86 -21.88 -1.55
CA GLN A 107 -1.96 -23.32 -1.76
C GLN A 107 -2.75 -24.00 -0.64
N ASP A 108 -2.53 -23.61 0.62
CA ASP A 108 -3.31 -24.09 1.77
C ASP A 108 -4.81 -23.82 1.62
N ARG A 109 -5.14 -22.67 1.02
CA ARG A 109 -6.52 -22.28 0.70
C ARG A 109 -7.05 -22.90 -0.61
N ASN A 110 -6.30 -23.80 -1.23
CA ASN A 110 -6.61 -24.42 -2.52
C ASN A 110 -6.93 -23.41 -3.63
N ARG A 111 -6.26 -22.25 -3.64
CA ARG A 111 -6.43 -21.22 -4.68
C ARG A 111 -5.37 -21.29 -5.77
N VAL A 112 -4.18 -21.75 -5.42
CA VAL A 112 -3.02 -21.89 -6.30
C VAL A 112 -2.46 -23.31 -6.17
N ARG A 113 -1.81 -23.84 -7.20
CA ARG A 113 -1.04 -25.09 -7.16
C ARG A 113 0.24 -24.97 -7.98
N TYR A 114 1.31 -25.62 -7.52
CA TYR A 114 2.51 -25.81 -8.33
C TYR A 114 2.30 -26.84 -9.45
N ASN A 115 2.52 -26.43 -10.69
CA ASN A 115 2.59 -27.29 -11.87
C ASN A 115 4.05 -27.69 -12.11
N GLY A 116 4.42 -28.89 -11.66
CA GLY A 116 5.78 -29.41 -11.81
C GLY A 116 6.21 -29.68 -13.25
N ARG A 117 5.28 -29.79 -14.21
CA ARG A 117 5.62 -29.99 -15.63
C ARG A 117 6.07 -28.70 -16.30
N GLU A 118 5.43 -27.59 -15.95
CA GLU A 118 5.74 -26.26 -16.50
C GLU A 118 6.71 -25.47 -15.61
N GLY A 119 6.98 -25.95 -14.39
CA GLY A 119 7.92 -25.33 -13.47
C GLY A 119 7.41 -24.02 -12.89
N GLY A 120 6.11 -23.92 -12.59
CA GLY A 120 5.49 -22.68 -12.12
C GLY A 120 4.18 -22.91 -11.37
N TYR A 121 3.51 -21.83 -10.99
CA TYR A 121 2.24 -21.87 -10.26
C TYR A 121 1.06 -21.54 -11.16
N THR A 122 -0.06 -22.26 -10.99
CA THR A 122 -1.32 -22.00 -11.69
C THR A 122 -2.45 -21.75 -10.68
N LEU A 123 -3.45 -20.97 -11.08
CA LEU A 123 -4.70 -20.88 -10.34
C LEU A 123 -5.42 -22.23 -10.38
N ILE A 124 -6.09 -22.56 -9.29
CA ILE A 124 -7.09 -23.62 -9.26
C ILE A 124 -8.42 -22.95 -9.58
N ASP A 125 -8.90 -23.11 -10.82
CA ASP A 125 -10.26 -22.71 -11.18
C ASP A 125 -11.25 -23.62 -10.42
N GLU A 126 -12.32 -23.02 -9.88
CA GLU A 126 -13.36 -23.68 -9.06
C GLU A 126 -14.13 -24.77 -9.83
#